data_AF-A0A6B0SXJ8-F1
#
_entry.id   AF-A0A6B0SXJ8-F1
#
_cell.length_a   1.000
_cell.length_b   1.000
_cell.length_c   1.000
_cell.angle_alpha   90.00
_cell.angle_beta   90.00
_cell.angle_gamma   90.00
#
_symmetry.space_group_name_H-M   'P 1'
#
loop_
_entity.id
_entity.type
_entity.pdbx_description
1 polymer ?
#
loop_
_entity_poly.entity_id
_entity_poly.type
_entity_poly.pdbx_seq_one_letter_code
_entity_poly.pdbx_strand_id
1 'polypeptide(L)'
;MDTVDDSRVTDDGEEGRPDEPARTVGELVEYCRLQAGLLAGRVETMAEEATDRIDEIDEEIAALREDLDAADGDVSDGVAGGDGDGSEIGSGGDDGDMAAALADAESDLQRKQAMVEATESRMRLFQELSTAYLELAEDLIESLESGDADPDEAVSRVVSFEVERDAPAYFEERETLAEVAAENGED
;
A
#
# COMPACT_ATOMS: atom_id res chain seq x y z
N MET A 1 29.79 -72.60 30.93
CA MET A 1 28.55 -72.31 30.20
C MET A 1 28.02 -71.03 30.82
N ASP A 2 28.54 -69.88 30.37
CA ASP A 2 27.97 -69.08 29.26
C ASP A 2 26.65 -68.45 29.76
N THR A 3 26.48 -67.14 29.92
CA THR A 3 26.88 -66.03 29.03
C THR A 3 26.95 -64.71 29.82
N VAL A 4 27.86 -63.83 29.40
CA VAL A 4 27.93 -62.39 29.73
C VAL A 4 27.14 -61.66 28.64
N ASP A 5 26.32 -60.65 28.98
CA ASP A 5 26.10 -59.41 28.19
C ASP A 5 24.90 -58.66 28.81
N ASP A 6 24.97 -57.42 29.26
CA ASP A 6 25.41 -56.16 28.62
C ASP A 6 24.18 -55.29 28.27
N SER A 7 24.41 -53.99 28.22
CA SER A 7 23.53 -52.96 27.67
C SER A 7 22.41 -52.44 28.57
N ARG A 8 22.86 -51.48 29.41
CA ARG A 8 22.35 -50.09 29.39
C ARG A 8 21.35 -49.84 28.25
N VAL A 9 20.06 -49.81 28.57
CA VAL A 9 19.15 -48.94 27.81
C VAL A 9 19.40 -47.54 28.36
N THR A 10 20.21 -46.81 27.62
CA THR A 10 20.34 -45.37 27.70
C THR A 10 18.95 -44.76 27.63
N ASP A 11 18.60 -44.05 28.71
CA ASP A 11 18.06 -42.69 28.67
C ASP A 11 17.75 -42.25 27.23
N ASP A 12 16.47 -42.35 26.88
CA ASP A 12 15.86 -41.87 25.66
C ASP A 12 16.16 -40.36 25.62
N GLY A 13 17.25 -40.00 24.94
CA GLY A 13 17.55 -38.63 24.65
C GLY A 13 16.36 -38.04 23.93
N GLU A 14 15.86 -36.92 24.44
CA GLU A 14 15.14 -35.91 23.68
C GLU A 14 16.02 -35.49 22.47
N GLU A 15 16.15 -36.37 21.48
CA GLU A 15 16.52 -35.99 20.13
C GLU A 15 15.31 -35.23 19.60
N GLY A 16 15.37 -33.90 19.67
CA GLY A 16 14.41 -33.01 19.01
C GLY A 16 14.11 -33.53 17.62
N ARG A 17 12.83 -33.55 17.23
CA ARG A 17 12.43 -34.20 15.98
C ARG A 17 13.26 -33.58 14.86
N PRO A 18 13.91 -34.38 14.00
CA PRO A 18 14.75 -33.85 12.92
C PRO A 18 14.00 -32.94 11.92
N ASP A 19 12.68 -32.83 12.06
CA ASP A 19 11.79 -31.96 11.29
C ASP A 19 11.40 -30.64 12.01
N GLU A 20 11.78 -30.41 13.27
CA GLU A 20 11.48 -29.16 13.99
C GLU A 20 12.13 -27.90 13.39
N PRO A 21 13.44 -27.86 13.11
CA PRO A 21 14.06 -26.67 12.51
C PRO A 21 13.49 -26.38 11.12
N ALA A 22 13.29 -27.43 10.31
CA ALA A 22 12.68 -27.31 8.99
C ALA A 22 11.22 -26.83 9.07
N ARG A 23 10.46 -27.23 10.10
CA ARG A 23 9.10 -26.72 10.34
C ARG A 23 9.13 -25.23 10.65
N THR A 24 9.99 -24.78 11.55
CA THR A 24 10.07 -23.36 11.93
C THR A 24 10.41 -22.49 10.72
N VAL A 25 11.38 -22.88 9.90
CA VAL A 25 11.71 -22.12 8.68
C VAL A 25 10.56 -22.19 7.66
N GLY A 26 9.86 -23.33 7.56
CA GLY A 26 8.64 -23.44 6.75
C GLY A 26 7.52 -22.49 7.22
N GLU A 27 7.36 -22.30 8.54
CA GLU A 27 6.41 -21.34 9.10
C GLU A 27 6.80 -19.89 8.77
N LEU A 28 8.10 -19.58 8.73
CA LEU A 28 8.60 -18.27 8.28
C LEU A 28 8.34 -18.02 6.79
N VAL A 29 8.48 -19.04 5.95
CA VAL A 29 8.11 -18.95 4.52
C VAL A 29 6.64 -18.60 4.36
N GLU A 30 5.76 -19.29 5.08
CA GLU A 30 4.32 -19.03 5.05
C GLU A 30 3.98 -17.66 5.64
N TYR A 31 4.70 -17.22 6.69
CA TYR A 31 4.60 -15.86 7.22
C TYR A 31 4.94 -14.81 6.14
N CYS A 32 6.10 -14.93 5.48
CA CYS A 32 6.51 -13.99 4.42
C CYS A 32 5.49 -13.94 3.27
N ARG A 33 4.98 -15.09 2.83
CA ARG A 33 3.92 -15.16 1.81
C ARG A 33 2.63 -14.50 2.25
N LEU A 34 2.23 -14.70 3.51
CA LEU A 34 1.05 -14.05 4.07
C LEU A 34 1.23 -12.53 4.10
N GLN A 35 2.37 -12.03 4.55
CA GLN A 35 2.66 -10.58 4.58
C GLN A 35 2.62 -9.98 3.17
N ALA A 36 3.24 -10.64 2.19
CA ALA A 36 3.15 -10.24 0.80
C ALA A 36 1.69 -10.18 0.31
N GLY A 37 0.90 -11.21 0.58
CA GLY A 37 -0.51 -11.24 0.22
C GLY A 37 -1.34 -10.11 0.83
N LEU A 38 -1.08 -9.76 2.10
CA LEU A 38 -1.74 -8.64 2.77
C LEU A 38 -1.40 -7.29 2.11
N LEU A 39 -0.13 -7.07 1.80
CA LEU A 39 0.33 -5.86 1.11
C LEU A 39 -0.27 -5.76 -0.30
N ALA A 40 -0.29 -6.86 -1.05
CA ALA A 40 -0.92 -6.92 -2.37
C ALA A 40 -2.42 -6.60 -2.30
N GLY A 41 -3.16 -7.17 -1.34
CA GLY A 41 -4.58 -6.85 -1.16
C GLY A 41 -4.81 -5.37 -0.80
N ARG A 42 -3.92 -4.75 -0.04
CA ARG A 42 -4.00 -3.30 0.25
C ARG A 42 -3.76 -2.47 -1.00
N VAL A 43 -2.84 -2.89 -1.88
CA VAL A 43 -2.60 -2.25 -3.19
C VAL A 43 -3.84 -2.36 -4.07
N GLU A 44 -4.48 -3.52 -4.14
CA GLU A 44 -5.72 -3.71 -4.89
C GLU A 44 -6.81 -2.74 -4.41
N THR A 45 -6.99 -2.63 -3.10
CA THR A 45 -7.94 -1.67 -2.50
C THR A 45 -7.60 -0.22 -2.86
N MET A 46 -6.32 0.16 -2.74
CA MET A 46 -5.88 1.52 -3.09
C MET A 46 -6.03 1.82 -4.59
N ALA A 47 -5.89 0.82 -5.46
CA ALA A 47 -6.06 0.97 -6.91
C ALA A 47 -7.53 1.22 -7.28
N GLU A 48 -8.47 0.54 -6.61
CA GLU A 48 -9.90 0.81 -6.75
C GLU A 48 -10.22 2.23 -6.29
N GLU A 49 -9.77 2.63 -5.09
CA GLU A 49 -9.97 3.98 -4.55
C GLU A 49 -9.35 5.08 -5.45
N ALA A 50 -8.19 4.82 -6.05
CA ALA A 50 -7.56 5.74 -6.98
C ALA A 50 -8.35 5.87 -8.28
N THR A 51 -8.88 4.76 -8.80
CA THR A 51 -9.73 4.75 -10.01
C THR A 51 -11.01 5.55 -9.78
N ASP A 52 -11.71 5.30 -8.67
CA ASP A 52 -12.91 6.04 -8.30
C ASP A 52 -12.63 7.56 -8.21
N ARG A 53 -11.48 7.95 -7.66
CA ARG A 53 -11.07 9.36 -7.57
C ARG A 53 -10.72 9.97 -8.92
N ILE A 54 -10.16 9.19 -9.85
CA ILE A 54 -9.89 9.66 -11.22
C ILE A 54 -11.20 9.89 -11.98
N ASP A 55 -12.15 8.98 -11.85
CA ASP A 55 -13.48 9.12 -12.47
C ASP A 55 -14.21 10.37 -11.93
N GLU A 56 -14.11 10.64 -10.62
CA GLU A 56 -14.62 11.87 -10.00
C GLU A 56 -13.98 13.14 -10.59
N ILE A 57 -12.65 13.13 -10.80
CA ILE A 57 -11.94 14.26 -11.42
C ILE A 57 -12.40 14.47 -12.86
N ASP A 58 -12.56 13.41 -13.63
CA ASP A 58 -13.02 13.50 -15.03
C ASP A 58 -14.45 14.05 -15.13
N GLU A 59 -15.34 13.68 -14.20
CA GLU A 59 -16.69 14.23 -14.11
C GLU A 59 -16.66 15.74 -13.76
N GLU A 60 -15.83 16.15 -12.80
CA GLU A 60 -15.68 17.57 -12.45
C GLU A 60 -15.09 18.41 -13.59
N ILE A 61 -14.13 17.86 -14.34
CA ILE A 61 -13.59 18.53 -15.54
C ILE A 61 -14.69 18.70 -16.59
N ALA A 62 -15.53 17.68 -16.78
CA ALA A 62 -16.64 17.76 -17.75
C ALA A 62 -17.67 18.81 -17.32
N ALA A 63 -18.03 18.86 -16.04
CA ALA A 63 -18.93 19.86 -15.48
C ALA A 63 -18.38 21.29 -15.66
N LEU A 64 -17.10 21.51 -15.35
CA LEU A 64 -16.45 22.82 -15.55
C LEU A 64 -16.45 23.28 -17.00
N ARG A 65 -16.32 22.35 -17.96
CA ARG A 65 -16.42 22.66 -19.39
C ARG A 65 -17.84 23.03 -19.80
N GLU A 66 -18.85 22.32 -19.28
CA GLU A 66 -20.26 22.64 -19.52
C GLU A 66 -20.63 24.02 -18.97
N ASP A 67 -20.18 24.35 -17.76
CA ASP A 67 -20.39 25.67 -17.15
C ASP A 67 -19.74 26.78 -17.99
N LEU A 68 -18.53 26.55 -18.50
CA LEU A 68 -17.82 27.51 -19.36
C LEU A 68 -18.53 27.70 -20.71
N ASP A 69 -18.98 26.62 -21.35
CA ASP A 69 -19.73 26.67 -22.61
C ASP A 69 -21.09 27.38 -22.41
N ALA A 70 -21.76 27.18 -21.27
CA ALA A 70 -23.00 27.87 -20.93
C ALA A 70 -22.79 29.38 -20.75
N ALA A 71 -21.69 29.79 -20.11
CA ALA A 71 -21.33 31.19 -19.96
C ALA A 71 -20.97 31.87 -21.28
N ASP A 72 -20.26 31.19 -22.19
CA ASP A 72 -19.93 31.73 -23.52
C ASP A 72 -21.17 31.79 -24.44
N GLY A 73 -22.10 30.84 -24.30
CA GLY A 73 -23.36 30.77 -25.05
C GLY A 73 -24.34 31.92 -24.76
N ASP A 74 -24.39 32.42 -23.52
CA ASP A 74 -25.24 33.56 -23.13
C ASP A 74 -24.76 34.87 -23.81
N VAL A 75 -23.46 35.00 -24.07
CA VAL A 75 -22.87 36.18 -24.75
C VAL A 75 -23.24 36.24 -26.23
N SER A 76 -23.54 35.11 -26.88
CA SER A 76 -23.88 35.06 -28.32
C SER A 76 -25.37 35.29 -28.65
N ASP A 77 -26.31 35.08 -27.73
CA ASP A 77 -27.75 35.32 -28.00
C ASP A 77 -28.16 36.81 -27.89
N GLY A 78 -27.26 37.66 -27.38
CA GLY A 78 -27.49 39.10 -27.21
C GLY A 78 -27.24 39.99 -28.44
N VAL A 79 -26.64 39.48 -29.53
CA VAL A 79 -26.35 40.30 -30.74
C VAL A 79 -27.42 40.08 -31.82
N ALA A 80 -28.67 40.39 -31.47
CA ALA A 80 -29.73 40.61 -32.44
C ALA A 80 -30.54 41.88 -32.10
N GLY A 81 -29.88 43.03 -32.27
CA GLY A 81 -30.55 44.29 -32.62
C GLY A 81 -30.66 45.32 -31.50
N GLY A 82 -30.04 46.49 -31.71
CA GLY A 82 -30.38 47.70 -30.98
C GLY A 82 -29.27 48.75 -30.96
N ASP A 83 -29.20 49.58 -32.00
CA ASP A 83 -28.69 50.95 -31.85
C ASP A 83 -29.50 51.65 -30.74
N GLY A 84 -28.88 51.88 -29.57
CA GLY A 84 -29.54 52.43 -28.40
C GLY A 84 -28.57 53.06 -27.41
N ASP A 85 -28.45 54.38 -27.52
CA ASP A 85 -27.80 55.30 -26.60
C ASP A 85 -28.28 55.12 -25.15
N GLY A 86 -27.32 55.02 -24.22
CA GLY A 86 -27.42 55.36 -22.79
C GLY A 86 -28.36 54.53 -21.91
N SER A 87 -27.79 53.75 -20.98
CA SER A 87 -28.08 53.86 -19.54
C SER A 87 -27.29 52.81 -18.74
N GLU A 88 -26.51 53.32 -17.80
CA GLU A 88 -25.88 52.61 -16.69
C GLU A 88 -26.92 51.82 -15.87
N ILE A 89 -27.06 50.50 -16.05
CA ILE A 89 -27.70 49.59 -15.06
C ILE A 89 -27.06 48.20 -15.17
N GLY A 90 -26.18 47.91 -14.19
CA GLY A 90 -25.98 46.62 -13.53
C GLY A 90 -25.88 45.34 -14.35
N SER A 91 -24.64 44.90 -14.61
CA SER A 91 -24.25 43.49 -14.46
C SER A 91 -22.73 43.42 -14.33
N GLY A 92 -22.21 43.85 -13.18
CA GLY A 92 -20.79 43.67 -12.82
C GLY A 92 -20.61 42.63 -11.71
N GLY A 93 -21.65 41.84 -11.47
CA GLY A 93 -21.71 40.86 -10.37
C GLY A 93 -21.60 39.41 -10.81
N ASP A 94 -21.51 39.13 -12.11
CA ASP A 94 -21.55 37.78 -12.67
C ASP A 94 -20.15 37.27 -13.02
N ASP A 95 -19.36 38.04 -13.79
CA ASP A 95 -17.97 37.68 -14.14
C ASP A 95 -17.05 37.47 -12.93
N GLY A 96 -17.23 38.25 -11.86
CA GLY A 96 -16.40 38.16 -10.65
C GLY A 96 -16.74 36.95 -9.76
N ASP A 97 -18.01 36.53 -9.75
CA ASP A 97 -18.50 35.37 -9.00
C ASP A 97 -18.11 34.08 -9.74
N MET A 98 -18.24 34.07 -11.07
CA MET A 98 -17.80 32.97 -11.92
C MET A 98 -16.27 32.76 -11.89
N ALA A 99 -15.49 33.85 -11.90
CA ALA A 99 -14.04 33.75 -11.75
C ALA A 99 -13.61 33.18 -10.39
N ALA A 100 -14.36 33.49 -9.32
CA ALA A 100 -14.11 32.92 -7.99
C ALA A 100 -14.47 31.43 -7.93
N ALA A 101 -15.63 31.05 -8.47
CA ALA A 101 -16.06 29.66 -8.55
C ALA A 101 -15.09 28.78 -9.36
N LEU A 102 -14.56 29.31 -10.47
CA LEU A 102 -13.57 28.61 -11.29
C LEU A 102 -12.23 28.42 -10.55
N ALA A 103 -11.79 29.43 -9.80
CA ALA A 103 -10.55 29.34 -9.01
C ALA A 103 -10.67 28.31 -7.86
N ASP A 104 -11.82 28.25 -7.20
CA ASP A 104 -12.10 27.25 -6.16
C ASP A 104 -12.12 25.84 -6.76
N ALA A 105 -12.80 25.64 -7.89
CA ALA A 105 -12.85 24.36 -8.57
C ALA A 105 -11.48 23.91 -9.10
N GLU A 106 -10.66 24.83 -9.62
CA GLU A 106 -9.27 24.53 -10.00
C GLU A 106 -8.45 24.08 -8.78
N SER A 107 -8.59 24.76 -7.64
CA SER A 107 -7.89 24.38 -6.41
C SER A 107 -8.28 23.00 -5.90
N ASP A 108 -9.57 22.67 -5.98
CA ASP A 108 -10.09 21.36 -5.57
C ASP A 108 -9.60 20.25 -6.51
N LEU A 109 -9.60 20.49 -7.82
CA LEU A 109 -9.07 19.55 -8.80
C LEU A 109 -7.58 19.29 -8.59
N GLN A 110 -6.77 20.34 -8.39
CA GLN A 110 -5.34 20.20 -8.08
C GLN A 110 -5.11 19.40 -6.80
N ARG A 111 -5.95 19.61 -5.77
CA ARG A 111 -5.89 18.84 -4.53
C ARG A 111 -6.18 17.37 -4.77
N LYS A 112 -7.21 17.03 -5.56
CA LYS A 112 -7.56 15.65 -5.87
C LYS A 112 -6.48 14.95 -6.69
N GLN A 113 -5.91 15.63 -7.68
CA GLN A 113 -4.77 15.12 -8.45
C GLN A 113 -3.57 14.81 -7.55
N ALA A 114 -3.22 15.72 -6.64
CA ALA A 114 -2.13 15.48 -5.68
C ALA A 114 -2.40 14.28 -4.76
N MET A 115 -3.67 14.05 -4.39
CA MET A 115 -4.07 12.87 -3.61
C MET A 115 -3.93 11.56 -4.42
N VAL A 116 -4.24 11.57 -5.71
CA VAL A 116 -4.02 10.42 -6.60
C VAL A 116 -2.53 10.11 -6.70
N GLU A 117 -1.69 11.11 -6.97
CA GLU A 117 -0.23 10.93 -7.05
C GLU A 117 0.36 10.38 -5.74
N ALA A 118 -0.10 10.89 -4.60
CA ALA A 118 0.31 10.37 -3.29
C ALA A 118 -0.12 8.91 -3.10
N THR A 119 -1.33 8.57 -3.53
CA THR A 119 -1.85 7.20 -3.48
C THR A 119 -1.03 6.26 -4.36
N GLU A 120 -0.69 6.67 -5.59
CA GLU A 120 0.18 5.90 -6.49
C GLU A 120 1.59 5.70 -5.95
N SER A 121 2.18 6.72 -5.32
CA SER A 121 3.47 6.58 -4.65
C SER A 121 3.38 5.59 -3.51
N ARG A 122 2.30 5.63 -2.72
CA ARG A 122 2.07 4.66 -1.63
C ARG A 122 1.90 3.25 -2.20
N MET A 123 1.09 3.06 -3.23
CA MET A 123 0.90 1.76 -3.89
C MET A 123 2.23 1.12 -4.33
N ARG A 124 3.15 1.91 -4.90
CA ARG A 124 4.48 1.41 -5.28
C ARG A 124 5.27 0.88 -4.10
N LEU A 125 5.27 1.59 -2.97
CA LEU A 125 5.99 1.15 -1.77
C LEU A 125 5.43 -0.17 -1.23
N PHE A 126 4.10 -0.33 -1.21
CA PHE A 126 3.46 -1.58 -0.79
C PHE A 126 3.78 -2.73 -1.75
N GLN A 127 3.80 -2.48 -3.07
CA GLN A 127 4.17 -3.49 -4.08
C GLN A 127 5.64 -3.91 -3.96
N GLU A 128 6.54 -2.95 -3.73
CA GLU A 128 7.97 -3.21 -3.53
C GLU A 128 8.19 -4.07 -2.28
N LEU A 129 7.57 -3.71 -1.15
CA LEU A 129 7.66 -4.49 0.08
C LEU A 129 7.04 -5.89 -0.08
N SER A 130 5.89 -5.99 -0.76
CA SER A 130 5.26 -7.27 -1.07
C SER A 130 6.19 -8.18 -1.87
N THR A 131 6.85 -7.63 -2.89
CA THR A 131 7.79 -8.39 -3.74
C THR A 131 8.99 -8.84 -2.91
N ALA A 132 9.54 -7.94 -2.10
CA ALA A 132 10.69 -8.23 -1.26
C ALA A 132 10.39 -9.35 -0.22
N TYR A 133 9.17 -9.43 0.31
CA TYR A 133 8.76 -10.55 1.16
C TYR A 133 8.69 -11.89 0.40
N LEU A 134 8.23 -11.89 -0.86
CA LEU A 134 8.22 -13.09 -1.69
C LEU A 134 9.64 -13.56 -2.02
N GLU A 135 10.54 -12.64 -2.35
CA GLU A 135 11.95 -12.94 -2.57
C GLU A 135 12.59 -13.54 -1.31
N LEU A 136 12.32 -12.96 -0.13
CA LEU A 136 12.79 -13.51 1.13
C LEU A 136 12.24 -14.91 1.40
N ALA A 137 10.96 -15.16 1.07
CA ALA A 137 10.37 -16.49 1.20
C ALA A 137 11.08 -17.51 0.29
N GLU A 138 11.45 -17.11 -0.94
CA GLU A 138 12.21 -17.95 -1.86
C GLU A 138 13.61 -18.27 -1.33
N ASP A 139 14.33 -17.29 -0.78
CA ASP A 139 15.65 -17.50 -0.16
C ASP A 139 15.59 -18.52 1.01
N LEU A 140 14.53 -18.44 1.83
CA LEU A 140 14.32 -19.37 2.94
C LEU A 140 14.00 -20.79 2.44
N ILE A 141 13.25 -20.92 1.33
CA ILE A 141 13.00 -22.22 0.68
C ILE A 141 14.30 -22.80 0.14
N GLU A 142 15.14 -22.00 -0.51
CA GLU A 142 16.43 -22.47 -1.02
C GLU A 142 17.31 -23.02 0.11
N SER A 143 17.31 -22.34 1.27
CA SER A 143 18.02 -22.78 2.47
C SER A 143 17.47 -24.11 3.03
N LEU A 144 16.14 -24.31 2.98
CA LEU A 144 15.51 -25.57 3.35
C LEU A 144 15.88 -26.71 2.40
N GLU A 145 15.88 -26.44 1.09
CA GLU A 145 16.19 -27.43 0.06
C GLU A 145 17.67 -27.83 0.06
N SER A 146 18.58 -26.92 0.44
CA SER A 146 20.01 -27.22 0.60
C SER A 146 20.31 -28.05 1.86
N GLY A 147 19.42 -28.01 2.86
CA GLY A 147 19.60 -28.66 4.16
C GLY A 147 20.47 -27.86 5.14
N ASP A 148 20.79 -26.60 4.82
CA ASP A 148 21.58 -25.70 5.67
C ASP A 148 20.70 -24.74 6.50
N ALA A 149 19.39 -24.97 6.53
CA ALA A 149 18.44 -24.11 7.23
C ALA A 149 18.64 -24.13 8.75
N ASP A 150 19.12 -23.02 9.29
CA ASP A 150 19.15 -22.71 10.71
C ASP A 150 17.92 -21.85 11.08
N PRO A 151 17.04 -22.30 11.99
CA PRO A 151 15.85 -21.54 12.39
C PRO A 151 16.18 -20.20 13.07
N ASP A 152 17.24 -20.11 13.87
CA ASP A 152 17.59 -18.88 14.57
C ASP A 152 18.13 -17.83 13.58
N GLU A 153 18.94 -18.27 12.61
CA GLU A 153 19.41 -17.43 11.50
C GLU A 153 18.24 -16.96 10.63
N ALA A 154 17.28 -17.83 10.32
CA ALA A 154 16.10 -17.49 9.55
C ALA A 154 15.24 -16.43 10.24
N VAL A 155 14.98 -16.57 11.55
CA VAL A 155 14.27 -15.55 12.34
C VAL A 155 15.04 -14.22 12.30
N SER A 156 16.35 -14.25 12.57
CA SER A 156 17.17 -13.05 12.53
C SER A 156 17.16 -12.38 11.16
N ARG A 157 17.12 -13.16 10.07
CA ARG A 157 17.06 -12.63 8.71
C ARG A 157 15.74 -11.91 8.45
N VAL A 158 14.61 -12.48 8.87
CA VAL A 158 13.29 -11.83 8.73
C VAL A 158 13.19 -10.55 9.56
N VAL A 159 13.65 -10.59 10.81
CA VAL A 159 13.66 -9.39 11.68
C VAL A 159 14.53 -8.28 11.08
N SER A 160 15.76 -8.60 10.65
CA SER A 160 16.64 -7.61 9.99
C SER A 160 16.01 -7.05 8.72
N PHE A 161 15.41 -7.90 7.89
CA PHE A 161 14.69 -7.49 6.68
C PHE A 161 13.59 -6.46 6.99
N GLU A 162 12.79 -6.73 8.04
CA GLU A 162 11.68 -5.87 8.44
C GLU A 162 12.15 -4.53 8.99
N VAL A 163 13.19 -4.53 9.82
CA VAL A 163 13.80 -3.31 10.36
C VAL A 163 14.41 -2.46 9.25
N GLU A 164 15.15 -3.06 8.32
CA GLU A 164 15.79 -2.36 7.21
C GLU A 164 14.79 -1.67 6.27
N ARG A 165 13.59 -2.24 6.12
CA ARG A 165 12.53 -1.72 5.26
C ARG A 165 11.45 -0.94 5.99
N ASP A 166 11.59 -0.76 7.31
CA ASP A 166 10.57 -0.14 8.15
C ASP A 166 9.19 -0.80 7.96
N ALA A 167 9.17 -2.13 7.88
CA ALA A 167 7.95 -2.91 7.63
C ALA A 167 6.80 -2.60 8.61
N PRO A 168 7.03 -2.36 9.93
CA PRO A 168 5.96 -2.00 10.86
C PRO A 168 5.12 -0.81 10.42
N ALA A 169 5.70 0.17 9.72
CA ALA A 169 4.97 1.34 9.22
C ALA A 169 3.88 1.01 8.17
N TYR A 170 3.90 -0.20 7.61
CA TYR A 170 2.97 -0.64 6.56
C TYR A 170 1.87 -1.56 7.09
N PHE A 171 1.96 -2.02 8.34
CA PHE A 171 1.01 -2.94 8.97
C PHE A 171 0.35 -2.30 10.19
N GLU A 172 -0.75 -1.59 9.97
CA GLU A 172 -1.45 -0.85 11.05
C GLU A 172 -2.26 -1.75 11.99
N GLU A 173 -2.72 -2.90 11.50
CA GLU A 173 -3.63 -3.80 12.22
C GLU A 173 -2.95 -5.06 12.75
N ARG A 174 -1.65 -5.21 12.50
CA ARG A 174 -0.91 -6.43 12.79
C ARG A 174 0.51 -6.11 13.21
N GLU A 175 0.93 -6.79 14.27
CA GLU A 175 2.29 -6.76 14.75
C GLU A 175 3.21 -7.58 13.85
N THR A 176 4.40 -7.05 13.54
CA THR A 176 5.43 -7.75 12.77
C THR A 176 6.46 -8.45 13.66
N LEU A 177 7.29 -9.32 13.10
CA LEU A 177 8.34 -10.02 13.85
C LEU A 177 9.39 -9.06 14.42
N ALA A 178 9.68 -7.95 13.73
CA ALA A 178 10.55 -6.89 14.23
C ALA A 178 9.99 -6.21 15.48
N GLU A 179 8.67 -5.95 15.53
CA GLU A 179 8.03 -5.39 16.71
C GLU A 179 8.08 -6.36 17.89
N VAL A 180 7.71 -7.63 17.66
CA VAL A 180 7.82 -8.69 18.68
C VAL A 180 9.26 -8.82 19.20
N ALA A 181 10.25 -8.80 18.32
CA ALA A 181 11.65 -8.90 18.70
C ALA A 181 12.13 -7.69 19.54
N ALA A 182 11.65 -6.48 19.22
CA ALA A 182 11.93 -5.30 20.01
C ALA A 182 11.35 -5.40 21.43
N GLU A 183 10.07 -5.80 21.54
CA GLU A 183 9.41 -5.95 22.85
C GLU A 183 10.10 -6.99 23.74
N ASN A 184 10.55 -8.11 23.17
CA ASN A 184 11.26 -9.16 23.92
C ASN A 184 12.72 -8.80 24.25
N GLY A 185 13.29 -7.78 23.59
CA GLY A 185 14.66 -7.30 23.82
C GLY A 185 14.78 -6.15 24.82
N GLU A 186 13.66 -5.56 25.25
CA GLU A 186 13.60 -4.41 26.16
C GLU A 186 13.40 -4.78 27.65
N ASP A 187 13.45 -6.07 28.01
CA ASP A 187 13.37 -6.61 29.39
C ASP A 187 14.74 -6.89 30.05
#